data_AF-A0A0R1NW34-F1
#
_entry.id   AF-A0A0R1NW34-F1
#
_cell.length_a   1.000
_cell.length_b   1.000
_cell.length_c   1.000
_cell.angle_alpha   90.00
_cell.angle_beta   90.00
_cell.angle_gamma   90.00
#
_symmetry.space_group_name_H-M   'P 1'
#
loop_
_entity.id
_entity.type
_entity.pdbx_description
1 polymer ?
#
loop_
_entity_poly.entity_id
_entity_poly.type
_entity_poly.pdbx_seq_one_letter_code
_entity_poly.pdbx_strand_id
1 'polypeptide(L)'
;MKSGLVLEGGAMRGLFTAGVLDVLMENNISFDSAIGVSAGAAFGVNMKSEQIGRVLRYNLRFTGKPYYASWKSWRRSGNLYAANFCYHVLPDKLDVFDKKTFMANPMDFWCVATDAATGEPVYHKLRDAGYVDLEWIRASSSIPFFAHPVAIGGHYYFDGGVSDSIPYGFLKKNNFDKKIVITTQPKEYRKKQSKLFPVERVLLREYPAVLDKLATRAEDYNAVLDNIEADENTGETFVIRPPEALNIGTLEQDKNEIKRVYYVGRQEAEKVLPGLINYLNN
;
A
#
# COMPACT_ATOMS: atom_id res chain seq x y z
N MET A 1 -14.74 -9.64 18.87
CA MET A 1 -13.28 -9.64 18.68
C MET A 1 -12.95 -8.57 17.67
N LYS A 2 -11.96 -7.74 17.94
CA LYS A 2 -11.52 -6.66 17.06
C LYS A 2 -10.45 -7.17 16.11
N SER A 3 -10.67 -6.96 14.82
CA SER A 3 -9.82 -7.43 13.73
C SER A 3 -9.10 -6.26 13.04
N GLY A 4 -7.82 -6.46 12.75
CA GLY A 4 -6.95 -5.46 12.14
C GLY A 4 -6.23 -6.03 10.92
N LEU A 5 -6.21 -5.25 9.83
CA LEU A 5 -5.59 -5.60 8.56
C LEU A 5 -4.41 -4.67 8.24
N VAL A 6 -3.27 -5.24 7.85
CA VAL A 6 -2.12 -4.50 7.31
C VAL A 6 -1.92 -4.84 5.84
N LEU A 7 -1.70 -3.80 5.02
CA LEU A 7 -1.46 -3.90 3.59
C LEU A 7 -0.08 -3.34 3.26
N GLU A 8 0.86 -4.22 2.89
CA GLU A 8 2.19 -3.81 2.45
C GLU A 8 2.13 -2.91 1.21
N GLY A 9 3.05 -1.96 1.11
CA GLY A 9 3.34 -1.26 -0.15
C GLY A 9 3.99 -2.16 -1.21
N GLY A 10 4.32 -1.59 -2.37
CA GLY A 10 4.98 -2.36 -3.44
C GLY A 10 4.65 -1.95 -4.86
N ALA A 11 4.18 -0.71 -5.08
CA ALA A 11 3.76 -0.23 -6.40
C ALA A 11 2.83 -1.25 -7.10
N MET A 12 3.17 -1.69 -8.31
CA MET A 12 2.34 -2.63 -9.07
C MET A 12 2.23 -4.02 -8.45
N ARG A 13 3.10 -4.41 -7.50
CA ARG A 13 2.88 -5.63 -6.71
C ARG A 13 1.61 -5.56 -5.86
N GLY A 14 1.13 -4.36 -5.53
CA GLY A 14 -0.14 -4.17 -4.84
C GLY A 14 -1.35 -4.69 -5.61
N LEU A 15 -1.22 -5.01 -6.92
CA LEU A 15 -2.26 -5.73 -7.66
C LEU A 15 -2.57 -7.10 -7.03
N PHE A 16 -1.57 -7.76 -6.43
CA PHE A 16 -1.78 -8.98 -5.65
C PHE A 16 -2.73 -8.69 -4.48
N THR A 17 -2.43 -7.65 -3.69
CA THR A 17 -3.28 -7.20 -2.59
C THR A 17 -4.70 -6.88 -3.07
N ALA A 18 -4.84 -6.20 -4.20
CA ALA A 18 -6.16 -5.89 -4.76
C ALA A 18 -6.95 -7.16 -5.10
N GLY A 19 -6.31 -8.16 -5.72
CA GLY A 19 -6.93 -9.46 -5.98
C GLY A 19 -7.36 -10.17 -4.71
N VAL A 20 -6.51 -10.14 -3.67
CA VAL A 20 -6.87 -10.70 -2.36
C VAL A 20 -8.10 -10.00 -1.79
N LEU A 21 -8.09 -8.67 -1.73
CA LEU A 21 -9.18 -7.88 -1.15
C LEU A 21 -10.50 -8.06 -1.89
N ASP A 22 -10.46 -8.19 -3.22
CA ASP A 22 -11.66 -8.45 -4.01
C ASP A 22 -12.31 -9.78 -3.64
N VAL A 23 -11.52 -10.85 -3.44
CA VAL A 23 -12.04 -12.14 -2.94
C VAL A 23 -12.59 -12.02 -1.52
N LEU A 24 -11.91 -11.27 -0.63
CA LEU A 24 -12.40 -11.06 0.73
C LEU A 24 -13.75 -10.34 0.75
N MET A 25 -13.90 -9.27 -0.03
CA MET A 25 -15.16 -8.53 -0.17
C MET A 25 -16.27 -9.39 -0.77
N GLU A 26 -15.99 -10.18 -1.81
CA GLU A 26 -16.95 -11.12 -2.41
C GLU A 26 -17.47 -12.16 -1.40
N ASN A 27 -16.69 -12.46 -0.37
CA ASN A 27 -17.05 -13.38 0.72
C ASN A 27 -17.52 -12.65 1.99
N ASN A 28 -17.85 -11.36 1.91
CA ASN A 28 -18.32 -10.53 3.01
C ASN A 28 -17.34 -10.48 4.22
N ILE A 29 -16.04 -10.65 3.97
CA ILE A 29 -15.01 -10.48 5.00
C ILE A 29 -14.70 -9.00 5.12
N SER A 30 -14.90 -8.47 6.32
CA SER A 30 -14.58 -7.10 6.70
C SER A 30 -13.71 -7.07 7.96
N PHE A 31 -13.12 -5.92 8.25
CA PHE A 31 -12.26 -5.72 9.40
C PHE A 31 -12.69 -4.48 10.18
N ASP A 32 -12.35 -4.39 11.47
CA ASP A 32 -12.61 -3.20 12.26
C ASP A 32 -11.67 -2.05 11.89
N SER A 33 -10.46 -2.38 11.47
CA SER A 33 -9.49 -1.41 10.98
C SER A 33 -8.55 -2.01 9.94
N ALA A 34 -8.19 -1.21 8.94
CA ALA A 34 -7.15 -1.51 7.98
C ALA A 34 -6.12 -0.37 7.92
N ILE A 35 -4.86 -0.69 7.67
CA ILE A 35 -3.80 0.28 7.40
C ILE A 35 -3.01 -0.15 6.17
N GLY A 36 -2.77 0.79 5.26
CA GLY A 36 -2.01 0.54 4.04
C GLY A 36 -0.89 1.54 3.81
N VAL A 37 0.06 1.14 2.99
CA VAL A 37 1.20 1.99 2.60
C VAL A 37 1.33 2.00 1.10
N SER A 38 1.52 3.17 0.49
CA SER A 38 1.74 3.29 -0.95
C SER A 38 0.60 2.61 -1.73
N ALA A 39 0.91 1.66 -2.60
CA ALA A 39 -0.09 0.82 -3.28
C ALA A 39 -1.05 0.10 -2.32
N GLY A 40 -0.60 -0.33 -1.13
CA GLY A 40 -1.47 -0.91 -0.11
C GLY A 40 -2.54 0.08 0.38
N ALA A 41 -2.22 1.36 0.50
CA ALA A 41 -3.21 2.41 0.80
C ALA A 41 -4.09 2.71 -0.43
N ALA A 42 -3.46 3.00 -1.57
CA ALA A 42 -4.16 3.45 -2.78
C ALA A 42 -5.11 2.39 -3.37
N PHE A 43 -4.74 1.11 -3.25
CA PHE A 43 -5.56 0.01 -3.72
C PHE A 43 -6.44 -0.53 -2.60
N GLY A 44 -5.93 -0.59 -1.37
CA GLY A 44 -6.67 -1.08 -0.22
C GLY A 44 -7.88 -0.25 0.18
N VAL A 45 -7.85 1.08 -0.05
CA VAL A 45 -8.97 1.96 0.31
C VAL A 45 -10.28 1.57 -0.38
N ASN A 46 -10.20 0.89 -1.53
CA ASN A 46 -11.37 0.38 -2.26
C ASN A 46 -12.16 -0.67 -1.48
N MET A 47 -11.52 -1.33 -0.49
CA MET A 47 -12.21 -2.23 0.44
C MET A 47 -13.24 -1.49 1.28
N LYS A 48 -12.90 -0.29 1.76
CA LYS A 48 -13.81 0.52 2.59
C LYS A 48 -14.99 1.05 1.80
N SER A 49 -14.81 1.32 0.51
CA SER A 49 -15.90 1.70 -0.41
C SER A 49 -16.61 0.51 -1.07
N GLU A 50 -16.22 -0.73 -0.75
CA GLU A 50 -16.79 -1.98 -1.29
C GLU A 50 -16.78 -2.07 -2.83
N GLN A 51 -15.79 -1.44 -3.47
CA GLN A 51 -15.71 -1.35 -4.94
C GLN A 51 -14.89 -2.49 -5.53
N ILE A 52 -15.43 -3.71 -5.47
CA ILE A 52 -14.82 -4.94 -6.02
C ILE A 52 -14.39 -4.72 -7.48
N GLY A 53 -13.15 -5.08 -7.81
CA GLY A 53 -12.60 -5.04 -9.16
C GLY A 53 -12.18 -3.65 -9.65
N ARG A 54 -12.40 -2.59 -8.85
CA ARG A 54 -12.07 -1.21 -9.26
C ARG A 54 -10.59 -1.03 -9.56
N VAL A 55 -9.72 -1.60 -8.72
CA VAL A 55 -8.25 -1.49 -8.91
C VAL A 55 -7.82 -2.08 -10.25
N LEU A 56 -8.30 -3.27 -10.59
CA LEU A 56 -8.00 -3.89 -11.88
C LEU A 56 -8.58 -3.04 -13.03
N ARG A 57 -9.83 -2.59 -12.89
CA ARG A 57 -10.54 -1.83 -13.92
C ARG A 57 -9.80 -0.57 -14.35
N TYR A 58 -9.43 0.31 -13.41
CA TYR A 58 -8.74 1.54 -13.80
C TYR A 58 -7.29 1.29 -14.26
N ASN A 59 -6.58 0.31 -13.68
CA ASN A 59 -5.23 -0.04 -14.14
C ASN A 59 -5.26 -0.54 -15.59
N LEU A 60 -6.19 -1.42 -15.96
CA LEU A 60 -6.32 -1.90 -17.34
C LEU A 60 -6.80 -0.83 -18.33
N ARG A 61 -7.62 0.11 -17.86
CA ARG A 61 -8.14 1.20 -18.70
C ARG A 61 -7.08 2.25 -19.02
N PHE A 62 -6.24 2.60 -18.04
CA PHE A 62 -5.32 3.74 -18.14
C PHE A 62 -3.84 3.37 -18.25
N THR A 63 -3.47 2.10 -18.09
CA THR A 63 -2.09 1.65 -18.34
C THR A 63 -1.61 2.03 -19.76
N GLY A 64 -0.33 2.36 -19.87
CA GLY A 64 0.30 2.83 -21.11
C GLY A 64 -0.04 4.27 -21.50
N LYS A 65 -0.89 4.97 -20.74
CA LYS A 65 -1.19 6.39 -20.99
C LYS A 65 -0.16 7.30 -20.30
N PRO A 66 0.38 8.31 -20.99
CA PRO A 66 1.45 9.15 -20.46
C PRO A 66 1.04 10.00 -19.25
N TYR A 67 -0.26 10.25 -19.08
CA TYR A 67 -0.85 10.96 -17.96
C TYR A 67 -1.29 10.02 -16.83
N TYR A 68 -0.99 8.71 -16.90
CA TYR A 68 -1.26 7.76 -15.83
C TYR A 68 0.04 7.41 -15.08
N ALA A 69 1.03 6.89 -15.80
CA ALA A 69 2.39 6.67 -15.29
C ALA A 69 3.40 6.77 -16.44
N SER A 70 4.42 7.61 -16.32
CA SER A 70 5.34 7.87 -17.44
C SER A 70 6.68 8.47 -17.01
N TRP A 71 7.78 7.85 -17.46
CA TRP A 71 9.12 8.41 -17.39
C TRP A 71 9.26 9.77 -18.10
N LYS A 72 8.45 10.03 -19.14
CA LYS A 72 8.41 11.33 -19.82
C LYS A 72 7.77 12.41 -18.92
N SER A 73 6.80 12.04 -18.08
CA SER A 73 6.21 12.95 -17.09
C SER A 73 7.22 13.29 -15.99
N TRP A 74 7.93 12.27 -15.49
CA TRP A 74 9.00 12.44 -14.51
C TRP A 74 10.09 13.40 -15.01
N ARG A 75 10.61 13.21 -16.23
CA ARG A 75 11.65 14.09 -16.80
C ARG A 75 11.20 15.56 -16.95
N ARG A 76 9.90 15.82 -17.13
CA ARG A 76 9.35 17.16 -17.32
C ARG A 76 8.96 17.86 -16.02
N SER A 77 8.55 17.12 -15.00
CA SER A 77 7.88 17.67 -13.81
C SER A 77 8.39 17.13 -12.47
N GLY A 78 9.34 16.19 -12.47
CA GLY A 78 9.80 15.49 -11.27
C GLY A 78 8.79 14.48 -10.70
N ASN A 79 7.59 14.37 -11.31
CA ASN A 79 6.51 13.51 -10.84
C ASN A 79 6.24 12.37 -11.84
N LEU A 80 6.47 11.13 -11.38
CA LEU A 80 6.35 9.91 -12.17
C LEU A 80 4.91 9.50 -12.48
N TYR A 81 4.03 9.70 -11.49
CA TYR A 81 2.59 9.64 -11.67
C TYR A 81 2.09 11.05 -11.92
N ALA A 82 1.12 11.22 -12.82
CA ALA A 82 0.39 12.47 -12.84
C ALA A 82 -0.50 12.49 -11.60
N ALA A 83 0.05 12.99 -10.48
CA ALA A 83 -0.59 13.11 -9.18
C ALA A 83 -2.04 13.59 -9.29
N ASN A 84 -2.27 14.62 -10.09
CA ASN A 84 -3.60 15.15 -10.33
C ASN A 84 -4.54 14.14 -11.03
N PHE A 85 -4.02 13.37 -12.00
CA PHE A 85 -4.82 12.35 -12.66
C PHE A 85 -5.21 11.23 -11.70
N CYS A 86 -4.24 10.62 -11.02
CA CYS A 86 -4.49 9.43 -10.20
C CYS A 86 -5.33 9.74 -8.94
N TYR A 87 -5.14 10.91 -8.33
CA TYR A 87 -5.75 11.23 -7.03
C TYR A 87 -6.93 12.20 -7.11
N HIS A 88 -7.16 12.88 -8.24
CA HIS A 88 -8.28 13.82 -8.38
C HIS A 88 -9.14 13.53 -9.62
N VAL A 89 -8.55 13.38 -10.82
CA VAL A 89 -9.35 13.14 -12.04
C VAL A 89 -9.95 11.72 -12.08
N LEU A 90 -9.15 10.71 -11.75
CA LEU A 90 -9.58 9.31 -11.77
C LEU A 90 -10.72 9.07 -10.76
N PRO A 91 -10.53 9.33 -9.45
CA PRO A 91 -11.56 9.02 -8.44
C PRO A 91 -12.76 9.97 -8.46
N ASP A 92 -12.66 11.20 -8.99
CA ASP A 92 -13.82 12.09 -9.00
C ASP A 92 -14.61 12.07 -10.33
N LYS A 93 -14.01 11.62 -11.45
CA LYS A 93 -14.63 11.77 -12.78
C LYS A 93 -14.63 10.53 -13.65
N LEU A 94 -13.55 9.74 -13.67
CA LEU A 94 -13.38 8.68 -14.69
C LEU A 94 -13.78 7.29 -14.20
N ASP A 95 -13.51 7.01 -12.93
CA ASP A 95 -13.88 5.80 -12.22
C ASP A 95 -14.25 6.23 -10.79
N VAL A 96 -15.49 6.71 -10.64
CA VAL A 96 -15.90 7.46 -9.44
C VAL A 96 -15.76 6.61 -8.17
N PHE A 97 -15.06 7.16 -7.19
CA PHE A 97 -14.91 6.54 -5.87
C PHE A 97 -16.20 6.74 -5.07
N ASP A 98 -16.74 5.66 -4.50
CA ASP A 98 -17.98 5.72 -3.74
C ASP A 98 -17.75 6.24 -2.31
N LYS A 99 -17.73 7.58 -2.19
CA LYS A 99 -17.57 8.28 -0.90
C LYS A 99 -18.72 8.00 0.06
N LYS A 100 -19.94 7.73 -0.45
CA LYS A 100 -21.11 7.45 0.40
C LYS A 100 -20.92 6.12 1.13
N THR A 101 -20.58 5.06 0.39
CA THR A 101 -20.31 3.74 0.99
C THR A 101 -19.09 3.80 1.91
N PHE A 102 -18.03 4.49 1.49
CA PHE A 102 -16.85 4.72 2.32
C PHE A 102 -17.19 5.35 3.68
N MET A 103 -18.03 6.40 3.71
CA MET A 103 -18.41 7.09 4.94
C MET A 103 -19.39 6.28 5.81
N ALA A 104 -20.23 5.45 5.19
CA ALA A 104 -21.17 4.59 5.90
C ALA A 104 -20.49 3.34 6.51
N ASN A 105 -19.34 2.92 5.94
CA ASN A 105 -18.60 1.76 6.41
C ASN A 105 -17.90 2.05 7.76
N PRO A 106 -18.21 1.30 8.82
CA PRO A 106 -17.65 1.52 10.16
C PRO A 106 -16.16 1.16 10.27
N MET A 107 -15.59 0.43 9.30
CA MET A 107 -14.17 0.09 9.27
C MET A 107 -13.31 1.35 9.26
N ASP A 108 -12.32 1.42 10.13
CA ASP A 108 -11.29 2.45 10.06
C ASP A 108 -10.30 2.14 8.94
N PHE A 109 -9.94 3.14 8.13
CA PHE A 109 -8.88 2.97 7.12
C PHE A 109 -7.80 4.01 7.33
N TRP A 110 -6.56 3.56 7.43
CA TRP A 110 -5.38 4.38 7.68
C TRP A 110 -4.40 4.28 6.52
N CYS A 111 -3.65 5.35 6.29
CA CYS A 111 -2.47 5.31 5.42
C CYS A 111 -1.23 5.79 6.17
N VAL A 112 -0.07 5.36 5.70
CA VAL A 112 1.23 5.76 6.24
C VAL A 112 1.95 6.69 5.28
N ALA A 113 2.45 7.81 5.77
CA ALA A 113 3.42 8.63 5.07
C ALA A 113 4.67 8.82 5.95
N THR A 114 5.79 9.21 5.36
CA THR A 114 7.02 9.53 6.09
C THR A 114 7.14 11.03 6.20
N ASP A 115 7.22 11.57 7.41
CA ASP A 115 7.48 13.00 7.62
C ASP A 115 8.90 13.33 7.13
N ALA A 116 9.02 14.29 6.21
CA ALA A 116 10.28 14.61 5.56
C ALA A 116 11.29 15.29 6.50
N ALA A 117 10.83 15.91 7.59
CA ALA A 117 11.67 16.57 8.57
C ALA A 117 12.22 15.59 9.62
N THR A 118 11.40 14.63 10.06
CA THR A 118 11.77 13.69 11.14
C THR A 118 12.17 12.30 10.64
N GLY A 119 11.79 11.92 9.41
CA GLY A 119 11.95 10.56 8.89
C GLY A 119 10.99 9.55 9.54
N GLU A 120 10.16 9.95 10.50
CA GLU A 120 9.28 9.05 11.22
C GLU A 120 7.98 8.75 10.46
N PRO A 121 7.37 7.57 10.67
CA PRO A 121 6.08 7.26 10.08
C PRO A 121 4.98 8.10 10.73
N VAL A 122 4.11 8.67 9.90
CA VAL A 122 2.88 9.33 10.29
C VAL A 122 1.70 8.51 9.79
N TYR A 123 0.85 8.09 10.73
CA TYR A 123 -0.35 7.30 10.46
C TYR A 123 -1.56 8.23 10.41
N HIS A 124 -2.18 8.36 9.25
CA HIS A 124 -3.35 9.21 9.04
C HIS A 124 -4.60 8.36 8.82
N LYS A 125 -5.64 8.61 9.63
CA LYS A 125 -6.96 7.98 9.48
C LYS A 125 -7.76 8.75 8.44
N LEU A 126 -8.13 8.06 7.36
CA LEU A 126 -9.03 8.60 6.34
C LEU A 126 -10.41 8.82 6.94
N ARG A 127 -10.99 9.98 6.67
CA ARG A 127 -12.24 10.47 7.26
C ARG A 127 -13.41 10.42 6.27
N ASP A 128 -13.22 10.98 5.08
CA ASP A 128 -14.30 11.21 4.13
C ASP A 128 -13.92 10.91 2.68
N ALA A 129 -12.67 10.48 2.43
CA ALA A 129 -12.11 10.33 1.08
C ALA A 129 -12.23 11.63 0.26
N GLY A 130 -12.22 12.77 0.95
CA GLY A 130 -12.15 14.10 0.38
C GLY A 130 -10.74 14.48 -0.03
N TYR A 131 -10.55 15.76 -0.35
CA TYR A 131 -9.29 16.26 -0.90
C TYR A 131 -8.08 15.96 0.01
N VAL A 132 -8.20 16.21 1.31
CA VAL A 132 -7.10 16.00 2.28
C VAL A 132 -6.71 14.53 2.36
N ASP A 133 -7.69 13.62 2.42
CA ASP A 133 -7.44 12.17 2.44
C ASP A 133 -6.77 11.68 1.16
N LEU A 134 -7.18 12.21 0.00
CA LEU A 134 -6.55 11.89 -1.29
C LEU A 134 -5.10 12.38 -1.34
N GLU A 135 -4.80 13.55 -0.77
CA GLU A 135 -3.44 14.05 -0.64
C GLU A 135 -2.60 13.19 0.32
N TRP A 136 -3.19 12.63 1.39
CA TRP A 136 -2.52 11.67 2.27
C TRP A 136 -2.21 10.34 1.58
N ILE A 137 -3.15 9.79 0.79
CA ILE A 137 -2.88 8.59 -0.01
C ILE A 137 -1.80 8.89 -1.06
N ARG A 138 -1.81 10.10 -1.66
CA ARG A 138 -0.76 10.57 -2.57
C ARG A 138 0.59 10.65 -1.87
N ALA A 139 0.66 11.27 -0.69
CA ALA A 139 1.87 11.32 0.12
C ALA A 139 2.39 9.91 0.41
N SER A 140 1.50 9.00 0.81
CA SER A 140 1.82 7.59 1.06
C SER A 140 2.44 6.86 -0.13
N SER A 141 2.24 7.36 -1.36
CA SER A 141 2.75 6.80 -2.62
C SER A 141 3.84 7.65 -3.30
N SER A 142 4.33 8.71 -2.65
CA SER A 142 5.29 9.67 -3.22
C SER A 142 6.73 9.21 -2.98
N ILE A 143 7.16 8.20 -3.74
CA ILE A 143 8.46 7.55 -3.54
C ILE A 143 9.58 8.58 -3.78
N PRO A 144 10.51 8.78 -2.81
CA PRO A 144 11.67 9.63 -3.03
C PRO A 144 12.40 9.23 -4.31
N PHE A 145 13.02 10.18 -5.01
CA PHE A 145 13.55 10.05 -6.38
C PHE A 145 12.50 10.13 -7.50
N PHE A 146 11.31 9.54 -7.32
CA PHE A 146 10.28 9.46 -8.36
C PHE A 146 9.19 10.53 -8.25
N ALA A 147 9.06 11.17 -7.09
CA ALA A 147 8.10 12.23 -6.84
C ALA A 147 8.69 13.25 -5.85
N HIS A 148 8.19 14.48 -5.95
CA HIS A 148 8.40 15.49 -4.91
C HIS A 148 7.57 15.15 -3.66
N PRO A 149 8.03 15.56 -2.46
CA PRO A 149 7.23 15.37 -1.26
C PRO A 149 5.93 16.18 -1.34
N VAL A 150 4.90 15.67 -0.68
CA VAL A 150 3.55 16.24 -0.68
C VAL A 150 3.38 17.14 0.53
N ALA A 151 3.00 18.40 0.29
CA ALA A 151 2.72 19.35 1.35
C ALA A 151 1.30 19.15 1.90
N ILE A 152 1.18 18.87 3.21
CA ILE A 152 -0.11 18.75 3.91
C ILE A 152 0.03 19.46 5.26
N GLY A 153 -0.86 20.42 5.54
CA GLY A 153 -0.89 21.07 6.86
C GLY A 153 0.40 21.78 7.29
N GLY A 154 1.21 22.26 6.33
CA GLY A 154 2.50 22.93 6.62
C GLY A 154 3.70 21.98 6.77
N HIS A 155 3.48 20.66 6.65
CA HIS A 155 4.52 19.63 6.65
C HIS A 155 4.70 19.04 5.26
N TYR A 156 5.85 18.41 5.02
CA TYR A 156 6.17 17.71 3.78
C TYR A 156 6.28 16.20 4.04
N TYR A 157 5.70 15.40 3.15
CA TYR A 157 5.61 13.96 3.33
C TYR A 157 6.08 13.18 2.09
N PHE A 158 6.82 12.10 2.33
CA PHE A 158 7.19 11.10 1.32
C PHE A 158 6.39 9.81 1.50
N ASP A 159 6.57 8.87 0.55
CA ASP A 159 5.99 7.52 0.61
C ASP A 159 6.29 6.86 1.97
N GLY A 160 5.24 6.34 2.61
CA GLY A 160 5.35 5.72 3.94
C GLY A 160 6.28 4.52 3.97
N GLY A 161 6.52 3.89 2.81
CA GLY A 161 7.44 2.77 2.68
C GLY A 161 8.91 3.14 2.91
N VAL A 162 9.23 4.42 3.03
CA VAL A 162 10.56 4.85 3.50
C VAL A 162 10.74 4.50 4.97
N SER A 163 9.77 4.85 5.82
CA SER A 163 9.85 4.65 7.27
C SER A 163 9.19 3.36 7.76
N ASP A 164 8.15 2.88 7.07
CA ASP A 164 7.35 1.73 7.49
C ASP A 164 6.62 1.11 6.28
N SER A 165 7.25 0.13 5.61
CA SER A 165 6.70 -0.51 4.40
C SER A 165 5.62 -1.56 4.69
N ILE A 166 5.65 -2.15 5.90
CA ILE A 166 4.66 -3.09 6.40
C ILE A 166 4.32 -2.60 7.81
N PRO A 167 3.24 -1.84 8.01
CA PRO A 167 2.92 -1.20 9.29
C PRO A 167 2.38 -2.19 10.32
N TYR A 168 3.08 -3.29 10.53
CA TYR A 168 2.75 -4.36 11.44
C TYR A 168 2.73 -3.89 12.89
N GLY A 169 3.61 -2.95 13.25
CA GLY A 169 3.61 -2.29 14.55
C GLY A 169 2.27 -1.59 14.88
N PHE A 170 1.51 -1.16 13.87
CA PHE A 170 0.16 -0.63 14.06
C PHE A 170 -0.76 -1.68 14.69
N LEU A 171 -0.72 -2.94 14.24
CA LEU A 171 -1.56 -4.00 14.79
C LEU A 171 -1.17 -4.31 16.23
N LYS A 172 0.13 -4.38 16.52
CA LYS A 172 0.62 -4.69 17.88
C LYS A 172 0.28 -3.58 18.89
N LYS A 173 0.27 -2.31 18.47
CA LYS A 173 -0.01 -1.17 19.36
C LYS A 173 -1.50 -0.92 19.63
N ASN A 174 -2.39 -1.40 18.75
CA ASN A 174 -3.83 -1.07 18.81
C ASN A 174 -4.72 -2.21 19.35
N ASN A 175 -4.12 -3.21 20.02
CA ASN A 175 -4.81 -4.31 20.72
C ASN A 175 -5.89 -5.00 19.88
N PHE A 176 -5.55 -5.45 18.67
CA PHE A 176 -6.43 -6.29 17.87
C PHE A 176 -6.35 -7.75 18.33
N ASP A 177 -7.50 -8.39 18.47
CA ASP A 177 -7.64 -9.82 18.77
C ASP A 177 -7.26 -10.68 17.55
N LYS A 178 -7.60 -10.20 16.35
CA LYS A 178 -7.29 -10.84 15.08
C LYS A 178 -6.43 -9.93 14.22
N LYS A 179 -5.23 -10.40 13.87
CA LYS A 179 -4.22 -9.65 13.13
C LYS A 179 -4.03 -10.32 11.78
N ILE A 180 -4.27 -9.58 10.71
CA ILE A 180 -4.14 -10.06 9.35
C ILE A 180 -3.13 -9.19 8.62
N VAL A 181 -2.20 -9.80 7.90
CA VAL A 181 -1.19 -9.09 7.12
C VAL A 181 -1.22 -9.60 5.68
N ILE A 182 -1.33 -8.69 4.72
CA ILE A 182 -1.15 -9.00 3.31
C ILE A 182 0.20 -8.41 2.87
N THR A 183 1.16 -9.29 2.59
CA THR A 183 2.46 -8.91 2.00
C THR A 183 2.40 -9.04 0.48
N THR A 184 3.26 -8.30 -0.22
CA THR A 184 3.40 -8.34 -1.69
C THR A 184 4.65 -9.11 -2.14
N GLN A 185 5.33 -9.73 -1.19
CA GLN A 185 6.55 -10.51 -1.39
C GLN A 185 6.37 -11.91 -0.77
N PRO A 186 7.01 -12.94 -1.37
CA PRO A 186 6.94 -14.32 -0.86
C PRO A 186 7.66 -14.45 0.49
N LYS A 187 7.42 -15.56 1.19
CA LYS A 187 7.91 -15.81 2.55
C LYS A 187 9.43 -15.67 2.68
N GLU A 188 10.16 -16.16 1.69
CA GLU A 188 11.62 -16.22 1.69
C GLU A 188 12.28 -14.88 1.33
N TYR A 189 11.49 -13.86 0.94
CA TYR A 189 12.03 -12.58 0.54
C TYR A 189 12.69 -11.86 1.71
N ARG A 190 13.93 -11.40 1.51
CA ARG A 190 14.60 -10.46 2.40
C ARG A 190 15.04 -9.24 1.60
N LYS A 191 14.77 -8.05 2.15
CA LYS A 191 15.11 -6.78 1.54
C LYS A 191 16.62 -6.57 1.59
N LYS A 192 17.16 -6.12 0.46
CA LYS A 192 18.57 -5.73 0.32
C LYS A 192 18.67 -4.22 0.22
N GLN A 193 19.81 -3.67 0.61
CA GLN A 193 20.07 -2.25 0.49
C GLN A 193 19.95 -1.77 -0.96
N SER A 194 19.33 -0.60 -1.12
CA SER A 194 19.15 0.01 -2.45
C SER A 194 20.51 0.31 -3.07
N LYS A 195 20.72 -0.15 -4.32
CA LYS A 195 21.89 0.25 -5.11
C LYS A 195 21.85 1.73 -5.51
N LEU A 196 20.68 2.38 -5.41
CA LEU A 196 20.50 3.80 -5.69
C LEU A 196 20.87 4.70 -4.52
N PHE A 197 21.19 4.14 -3.35
CA PHE A 197 21.49 4.92 -2.15
C PHE A 197 22.56 6.01 -2.32
N PRO A 198 23.66 5.82 -3.08
CA PRO A 198 24.61 6.91 -3.36
C PRO A 198 23.98 8.09 -4.10
N VAL A 199 23.03 7.83 -5.00
CA VAL A 199 22.32 8.86 -5.77
C VAL A 199 21.23 9.52 -4.91
N GLU A 200 20.48 8.73 -4.16
CA GLU A 200 19.49 9.21 -3.18
C GLU A 200 20.15 10.18 -2.18
N ARG A 201 21.36 9.86 -1.70
CA ARG A 201 22.17 10.72 -0.81
C ARG A 201 22.48 12.10 -1.40
N VAL A 202 22.59 12.23 -2.73
CA VAL A 202 22.84 13.52 -3.37
C VAL A 202 21.54 14.30 -3.56
N LEU A 203 20.47 13.62 -3.96
CA LEU A 203 19.20 14.26 -4.30
C LEU A 203 18.36 14.64 -3.09
N LEU A 204 18.49 13.91 -1.98
CA LEU A 204 17.71 14.12 -0.76
C LEU A 204 18.54 14.76 0.35
N ARG A 205 19.61 15.49 0.01
CA ARG A 205 20.48 16.19 0.99
C ARG A 205 19.71 17.16 1.89
N GLU A 206 18.63 17.74 1.37
CA GLU A 206 17.73 18.63 2.12
C GLU A 206 16.87 17.89 3.14
N TYR A 207 16.81 16.55 3.08
CA TYR A 207 16.01 15.67 3.94
C TYR A 207 16.90 14.64 4.65
N PRO A 208 17.78 15.06 5.58
CA PRO A 208 18.74 14.15 6.23
C PRO A 208 18.06 13.00 7.00
N ALA A 209 16.95 13.27 7.68
CA ALA A 209 16.24 12.22 8.42
C ALA A 209 15.62 11.15 7.50
N VAL A 210 15.19 11.53 6.30
CA VAL A 210 14.73 10.58 5.26
C VAL A 210 15.90 9.74 4.76
N LEU A 211 17.08 10.33 4.59
CA LEU A 211 18.29 9.61 4.20
C LEU A 211 18.72 8.58 5.24
N ASP A 212 18.64 8.92 6.53
CA ASP A 212 18.96 8.00 7.62
C ASP A 212 18.04 6.78 7.60
N LYS A 213 16.74 6.99 7.39
CA LYS A 213 15.78 5.88 7.23
C LYS A 213 16.03 5.06 5.97
N LEU A 214 16.37 5.68 4.85
CA LEU A 214 16.75 4.95 3.64
C LEU A 214 18.03 4.12 3.84
N ALA A 215 18.92 4.53 4.76
CA ALA A 215 20.13 3.79 5.10
C ALA A 215 19.80 2.48 5.84
N THR A 216 18.85 2.51 6.78
CA THR A 216 18.47 1.35 7.62
C THR A 216 17.28 0.56 7.07
N ARG A 217 16.61 1.06 6.03
CA ARG A 217 15.36 0.49 5.47
C ARG A 217 15.38 -1.01 5.25
N ALA A 218 16.50 -1.58 4.80
CA ALA A 218 16.61 -3.02 4.59
C ALA A 218 16.58 -3.81 5.91
N GLU A 219 17.28 -3.31 6.93
CA GLU A 219 17.33 -3.89 8.27
C GLU A 219 15.96 -3.78 8.94
N ASP A 220 15.37 -2.58 8.93
CA ASP A 220 14.05 -2.31 9.52
C ASP A 220 12.96 -3.19 8.88
N TYR A 221 12.95 -3.29 7.54
CA TYR A 221 12.01 -4.14 6.82
C TYR A 221 12.15 -5.61 7.19
N ASN A 222 13.39 -6.12 7.26
CA ASN A 222 13.64 -7.52 7.56
C ASN A 222 13.28 -7.85 9.02
N ALA A 223 13.53 -6.93 9.96
CA ALA A 223 13.09 -7.08 11.35
C ALA A 223 11.55 -7.14 11.46
N VAL A 224 10.82 -6.37 10.65
CA VAL A 224 9.35 -6.50 10.58
C VAL A 224 8.93 -7.86 10.05
N LEU A 225 9.59 -8.39 9.02
CA LEU A 225 9.32 -9.74 8.51
C LEU A 225 9.58 -10.82 9.57
N ASP A 226 10.66 -10.71 10.34
CA ASP A 226 10.97 -11.66 11.42
C ASP A 226 9.87 -11.66 12.49
N ASN A 227 9.36 -10.49 12.86
CA ASN A 227 8.24 -10.37 13.78
C ASN A 227 6.94 -10.97 13.23
N ILE A 228 6.65 -10.76 11.94
CA ILE A 228 5.48 -11.35 11.28
C ILE A 228 5.60 -12.88 11.26
N GLU A 229 6.78 -13.42 10.93
CA GLU A 229 7.01 -14.86 10.88
C GLU A 229 6.90 -15.50 12.27
N ALA A 230 7.44 -14.85 13.31
CA ALA A 230 7.29 -15.32 14.69
C ALA A 230 5.82 -15.36 15.14
N ASP A 231 5.06 -14.29 14.86
CA ASP A 231 3.65 -14.19 15.25
C ASP A 231 2.75 -15.08 14.37
N GLU A 232 3.15 -15.38 13.13
CA GLU A 232 2.48 -16.39 12.28
C GLU A 232 2.67 -17.80 12.83
N ASN A 233 3.90 -18.17 13.21
CA ASN A 233 4.23 -19.51 13.71
C ASN A 233 3.50 -19.85 15.03
N THR A 234 3.13 -18.84 15.82
CA THR A 234 2.34 -18.99 17.05
C THR A 234 0.84 -18.93 16.80
N GLY A 235 0.39 -18.63 15.58
CA GLY A 235 -1.01 -18.45 15.23
C GLY A 235 -1.61 -17.12 15.70
N GLU A 236 -0.80 -16.18 16.19
CA GLU A 236 -1.26 -14.85 16.58
C GLU A 236 -1.65 -13.98 15.37
N THR A 237 -1.01 -14.19 14.23
CA THR A 237 -1.21 -13.40 13.00
C THR A 237 -1.45 -14.31 11.80
N PHE A 238 -2.49 -14.00 11.03
CA PHE A 238 -2.77 -14.66 9.75
C PHE A 238 -2.12 -13.89 8.61
N VAL A 239 -1.28 -14.54 7.81
CA VAL A 239 -0.54 -13.87 6.72
C VAL A 239 -0.95 -14.41 5.36
N ILE A 240 -1.28 -13.49 4.45
CA ILE A 240 -1.54 -13.78 3.04
C ILE A 240 -0.40 -13.18 2.23
N ARG A 241 0.26 -14.01 1.42
CA ARG A 241 1.46 -13.61 0.67
C ARG A 241 1.55 -14.36 -0.65
N PRO A 242 2.19 -13.80 -1.69
CA PRO A 242 2.43 -14.52 -2.94
C PRO A 242 3.17 -15.84 -2.69
N PRO A 243 2.82 -16.93 -3.40
CA PRO A 243 3.54 -18.20 -3.29
C PRO A 243 4.97 -18.11 -3.84
N GLU A 244 5.23 -17.16 -4.74
CA GLU A 244 6.52 -16.92 -5.35
C GLU A 244 6.70 -15.43 -5.67
N ALA A 245 7.91 -15.04 -6.11
CA ALA A 245 8.18 -13.67 -6.50
C ALA A 245 7.25 -13.25 -7.66
N LEU A 246 6.50 -12.16 -7.47
CA LEU A 246 5.54 -11.68 -8.47
C LEU A 246 6.18 -11.24 -9.79
N ASN A 247 7.50 -10.95 -9.80
CA ASN A 247 8.28 -10.59 -10.99
C ASN A 247 7.66 -9.47 -11.85
N ILE A 248 7.00 -8.50 -11.21
CA ILE A 248 6.37 -7.35 -11.85
C ILE A 248 7.18 -6.07 -11.61
N GLY A 249 7.35 -5.26 -12.65
CA GLY A 249 8.06 -3.99 -12.56
C GLY A 249 7.27 -2.93 -11.77
N THR A 250 8.00 -2.03 -11.10
CA THR A 250 7.40 -0.89 -10.36
C THR A 250 6.46 -0.03 -11.20
N LEU A 251 6.70 0.05 -12.51
CA LEU A 251 5.90 0.81 -13.48
C LEU A 251 5.36 -0.09 -14.59
N GLU A 252 4.99 -1.33 -14.25
CA GLU A 252 4.45 -2.26 -15.21
C GLU A 252 3.30 -1.65 -16.02
N GLN A 253 3.35 -1.84 -17.33
CA GLN A 253 2.32 -1.35 -18.26
C GLN A 253 1.65 -2.46 -19.07
N ASP A 254 2.23 -3.66 -19.11
CA ASP A 254 1.64 -4.81 -19.78
C ASP A 254 0.35 -5.22 -19.05
N LYS A 255 -0.76 -5.18 -19.79
CA LYS A 255 -2.08 -5.59 -19.30
C LYS A 255 -2.12 -7.06 -18.90
N ASN A 256 -1.34 -7.91 -19.53
CA ASN A 256 -1.27 -9.33 -19.20
C ASN A 256 -0.57 -9.53 -17.85
N GLU A 257 0.53 -8.82 -17.60
CA GLU A 257 1.22 -8.86 -16.30
C GLU A 257 0.37 -8.27 -15.18
N ILE A 258 -0.33 -7.16 -15.44
CA ILE A 258 -1.29 -6.57 -14.50
C ILE A 258 -2.37 -7.60 -14.10
N LYS A 259 -2.97 -8.27 -15.10
CA LYS A 259 -3.96 -9.33 -14.85
C LYS A 259 -3.34 -10.50 -14.11
N ARG A 260 -2.16 -10.98 -14.53
CA ARG A 260 -1.47 -12.13 -13.93
C ARG A 260 -1.28 -11.92 -12.44
N VAL A 261 -0.69 -10.80 -12.03
CA VAL A 261 -0.43 -10.50 -10.61
C VAL A 261 -1.73 -10.36 -9.82
N TYR A 262 -2.75 -9.71 -10.39
CA TYR A 262 -4.07 -9.62 -9.75
C TYR A 262 -4.70 -11.01 -9.53
N TYR A 263 -4.68 -11.89 -10.54
CA TYR A 263 -5.25 -13.23 -10.43
C TYR A 263 -4.45 -14.15 -9.51
N VAL A 264 -3.12 -13.98 -9.41
CA VAL A 264 -2.32 -14.68 -8.37
C VAL A 264 -2.83 -14.29 -6.97
N GLY A 265 -3.15 -13.01 -6.76
CA GLY A 265 -3.77 -12.53 -5.50
C GLY A 265 -5.11 -13.20 -5.21
N ARG A 266 -5.98 -13.27 -6.22
CA ARG A 266 -7.28 -13.94 -6.08
C ARG A 266 -7.13 -15.43 -5.75
N GLN A 267 -6.30 -16.14 -6.50
CA GLN A 267 -6.07 -17.58 -6.32
C GLN A 267 -5.53 -17.91 -4.94
N GLU A 268 -4.56 -17.12 -4.45
CA GLU A 268 -4.03 -17.35 -3.10
C GLU A 268 -5.08 -17.03 -2.04
N ALA A 269 -5.88 -15.97 -2.21
CA ALA A 269 -6.97 -15.65 -1.30
C ALA A 269 -8.03 -16.77 -1.24
N GLU A 270 -8.47 -17.28 -2.38
CA GLU A 270 -9.43 -18.41 -2.46
C GLU A 270 -8.88 -19.65 -1.75
N LYS A 271 -7.60 -19.95 -1.93
CA LYS A 271 -6.91 -21.09 -1.29
C LYS A 271 -6.86 -20.96 0.24
N VAL A 272 -6.56 -19.77 0.77
CA VAL A 272 -6.42 -19.56 2.23
C VAL A 272 -7.74 -19.19 2.91
N LEU A 273 -8.80 -18.90 2.15
CA LEU A 273 -10.09 -18.43 2.64
C LEU A 273 -10.70 -19.30 3.76
N PRO A 274 -10.75 -20.64 3.66
CA PRO A 274 -11.30 -21.46 4.75
C PRO A 274 -10.51 -21.30 6.05
N GLY A 275 -9.17 -21.20 5.95
CA GLY A 275 -8.29 -20.99 7.09
C GLY A 275 -8.48 -19.60 7.72
N LEU A 276 -8.66 -18.57 6.89
CA LEU A 276 -8.92 -17.22 7.36
C LEU A 276 -10.27 -17.12 8.08
N ILE A 277 -11.33 -17.71 7.53
CA ILE A 277 -12.66 -17.74 8.18
C ILE A 277 -12.56 -18.43 9.54
N ASN A 278 -11.87 -19.57 9.61
CA ASN A 278 -11.64 -20.25 10.89
C ASN A 278 -10.84 -19.39 11.87
N TYR A 279 -9.80 -18.69 11.41
CA TYR A 279 -9.01 -17.80 12.24
C TYR A 279 -9.83 -16.63 12.81
N LEU A 280 -10.72 -16.04 12.00
CA LEU A 280 -11.56 -14.90 12.40
C LEU A 280 -12.68 -15.28 13.38
N ASN A 281 -13.18 -16.52 13.31
CA ASN A 281 -14.30 -17.00 14.13
C ASN A 281 -13.90 -17.62 15.47
N ASN A 282 -12.70 -18.21 15.55
CA ASN A 282 -12.10 -18.63 16.83
C ASN A 282 -11.39 -17.46 17.51
#